data_AF-A0A396QBV5-F1
#
_entry.id   AF-A0A396QBV5-F1
#
_cell.length_a   1.000
_cell.length_b   1.000
_cell.length_c   1.000
_cell.angle_alpha   90.00
_cell.angle_beta   90.00
_cell.angle_gamma   90.00
#
_symmetry.space_group_name_H-M   'P 1'
#
loop_
_entity.id
_entity.type
_entity.pdbx_description
1 polymer ?
#
loop_
_entity_poly.entity_id
_entity_poly.type
_entity_poly.pdbx_seq_one_letter_code
_entity_poly.pdbx_strand_id
1 'polypeptide(L)'
;MEKMKNLVFDDGYESFSVNNDPSRVIRFNPADPEIINRVLNVQKIFQNYHVPDNINLNPDGSPKSDMEVDGAYVAEFSGAMRTAFNGIFNGDVYDTIFDGQSPLCIVKGRYLFEGVLEAILEIIKPAVEEYNKENQKMMGKYLSDLS
;
A
#
# COMPACT_ATOMS: atom_id res chain seq x y z
N MET A 1 -19.54 29.58 -17.14
CA MET A 1 -18.99 28.28 -16.76
C MET A 1 -19.64 27.24 -17.64
N GLU A 2 -18.86 26.53 -18.46
CA GLU A 2 -19.41 25.40 -19.22
C GLU A 2 -19.91 24.32 -18.26
N LYS A 3 -21.05 23.72 -18.60
CA LYS A 3 -21.68 22.66 -17.78
C LYS A 3 -20.90 21.36 -18.00
N MET A 4 -20.16 20.93 -16.97
CA MET A 4 -19.42 19.67 -17.00
C MET A 4 -20.41 18.50 -17.17
N LYS A 5 -20.13 17.58 -18.11
CA LYS A 5 -20.94 16.36 -18.30
C LYS A 5 -20.49 15.30 -17.29
N ASN A 6 -21.43 14.55 -16.72
CA ASN A 6 -21.17 13.52 -15.72
C ASN A 6 -21.11 12.12 -16.38
N LEU A 7 -20.12 11.31 -16.00
CA LEU A 7 -20.00 9.90 -16.40
C LEU A 7 -20.14 9.04 -15.13
N VAL A 8 -21.11 8.13 -15.12
CA VAL A 8 -21.43 7.29 -13.95
C VAL A 8 -21.26 5.83 -14.33
N PHE A 9 -20.44 5.11 -13.58
CA PHE A 9 -20.23 3.67 -13.65
C PHE A 9 -19.72 3.17 -12.29
N ASP A 10 -19.76 1.86 -12.08
CA ASP A 10 -19.14 1.23 -10.91
C ASP A 10 -17.63 1.06 -11.17
N ASP A 11 -16.79 1.75 -10.40
CA ASP A 11 -15.33 1.71 -10.50
C ASP A 11 -14.69 0.65 -9.60
N GLY A 12 -15.51 -0.08 -8.83
CA GLY A 12 -15.07 -1.12 -7.90
C GLY A 12 -14.27 -0.59 -6.71
N TYR A 13 -14.25 0.72 -6.44
CA TYR A 13 -13.53 1.27 -5.29
C TYR A 13 -14.24 0.96 -3.98
N GLU A 14 -13.50 0.34 -3.06
CA GLU A 14 -13.92 0.14 -1.67
C GLU A 14 -13.20 1.12 -0.74
N SER A 15 -13.70 1.27 0.49
CA SER A 15 -13.12 2.15 1.51
C SER A 15 -12.67 1.34 2.71
N PHE A 16 -11.42 1.54 3.13
CA PHE A 16 -10.80 0.79 4.22
C PHE A 16 -10.31 1.77 5.29
N SER A 17 -10.83 1.62 6.51
CA SER A 17 -10.32 2.34 7.68
C SER A 17 -9.01 1.69 8.16
N VAL A 18 -7.97 2.48 8.37
CA VAL A 18 -6.71 2.02 8.95
C VAL A 18 -6.90 1.83 10.45
N ASN A 19 -6.63 0.63 10.97
CA ASN A 19 -6.71 0.31 12.41
C ASN A 19 -8.05 0.66 13.08
N ASN A 20 -9.17 0.52 12.37
CA ASN A 20 -10.52 0.89 12.83
C ASN A 20 -10.70 2.38 13.16
N ASP A 21 -9.83 3.24 12.66
CA ASP A 21 -9.97 4.69 12.78
C ASP A 21 -10.77 5.24 11.58
N PRO A 22 -12.00 5.74 11.78
CA PRO A 22 -12.83 6.26 10.70
C PRO A 22 -12.30 7.56 10.09
N SER A 23 -11.33 8.23 10.73
CA SER A 23 -10.66 9.41 10.17
C SER A 23 -9.51 9.05 9.21
N ARG A 24 -9.03 7.79 9.25
CA ARG A 24 -7.92 7.30 8.44
C ARG A 24 -8.45 6.33 7.39
N VAL A 25 -8.89 6.87 6.25
CA VAL A 25 -9.51 6.07 5.18
C VAL A 25 -8.65 6.08 3.92
N ILE A 26 -8.34 4.89 3.40
CA ILE A 26 -7.81 4.70 2.05
C ILE A 26 -8.89 4.07 1.16
N ARG A 27 -8.85 4.39 -0.14
CA ARG A 27 -9.82 3.86 -1.11
C ARG A 27 -9.11 3.26 -2.30
N PHE A 28 -9.48 2.04 -2.66
CA PHE A 28 -8.93 1.34 -3.83
C PHE A 28 -9.84 0.19 -4.24
N ASN A 29 -9.64 -0.31 -5.46
CA ASN A 29 -10.28 -1.52 -5.94
C ASN A 29 -9.38 -2.73 -5.61
N PRO A 30 -9.76 -3.62 -4.67
CA PRO A 30 -8.92 -4.75 -4.27
C PRO A 30 -8.82 -5.84 -5.35
N ALA A 31 -9.72 -5.84 -6.33
CA ALA A 31 -9.71 -6.74 -7.49
C ALA A 31 -8.90 -6.19 -8.68
N ASP A 32 -8.32 -4.98 -8.60
CA ASP A 32 -7.46 -4.44 -9.65
C ASP A 32 -6.23 -5.32 -9.89
N PRO A 33 -6.07 -5.96 -11.07
CA PRO A 33 -4.93 -6.82 -11.35
C PRO A 33 -3.58 -6.09 -11.25
N GLU A 34 -3.54 -4.77 -11.50
CA GLU A 34 -2.31 -3.99 -11.41
C GLU A 34 -1.92 -3.67 -9.96
N ILE A 35 -2.86 -3.59 -9.01
CA ILE A 35 -2.54 -3.31 -7.61
C ILE A 35 -1.66 -4.42 -7.02
N ILE A 36 -1.90 -5.67 -7.41
CA ILE A 36 -1.08 -6.82 -7.01
C ILE A 36 0.36 -6.62 -7.46
N ASN A 37 0.57 -6.29 -8.74
CA ASN A 37 1.90 -6.11 -9.29
C ASN A 37 2.66 -5.01 -8.56
N ARG A 38 1.97 -3.92 -8.21
CA ARG A 38 2.55 -2.80 -7.46
C ARG A 38 2.92 -3.20 -6.03
N VAL A 39 2.05 -3.90 -5.31
CA VAL A 39 2.35 -4.41 -3.96
C VAL A 39 3.51 -5.38 -3.96
N LEU A 40 3.52 -6.35 -4.90
CA LEU A 40 4.61 -7.31 -5.03
C LEU A 40 5.93 -6.63 -5.42
N ASN A 41 5.90 -5.57 -6.22
CA ASN A 41 7.09 -4.79 -6.54
C ASN A 41 7.66 -4.10 -5.30
N VAL A 42 6.81 -3.45 -4.49
CA VAL A 42 7.24 -2.84 -3.22
C VAL A 42 7.81 -3.90 -2.28
N GLN A 43 7.16 -5.05 -2.13
CA GLN A 43 7.71 -6.16 -1.35
C GLN A 43 9.09 -6.59 -1.83
N LYS A 44 9.32 -6.74 -3.14
CA LYS A 44 10.63 -7.12 -3.69
C LYS A 44 11.70 -6.08 -3.40
N ILE A 45 11.37 -4.79 -3.51
CA ILE A 45 12.30 -3.68 -3.22
C ILE A 45 12.78 -3.75 -1.77
N PHE A 46 11.91 -4.13 -0.83
CA PHE A 46 12.21 -4.12 0.61
C PHE A 46 12.38 -5.50 1.25
N GLN A 47 12.34 -6.59 0.48
CA GLN A 47 12.31 -7.97 1.00
C GLN A 47 13.50 -8.31 1.91
N ASN A 48 14.67 -7.74 1.61
CA ASN A 48 15.90 -7.95 2.37
C ASN A 48 16.38 -6.64 2.99
N TYR A 49 15.47 -5.69 3.21
CA TYR A 49 15.83 -4.43 3.80
C TYR A 49 16.32 -4.64 5.23
N HIS A 50 17.50 -4.09 5.52
CA HIS A 50 17.99 -3.90 6.86
C HIS A 50 18.55 -2.48 6.98
N VAL A 51 18.44 -1.92 8.17
CA VAL A 51 19.14 -0.68 8.51
C VAL A 51 20.65 -0.98 8.45
N PRO A 52 21.48 -0.15 7.79
CA PRO A 52 22.94 -0.32 7.79
C PRO A 52 23.53 -0.27 9.20
N ASP A 53 24.58 -1.05 9.45
CA ASP A 53 25.21 -1.17 10.78
C ASP A 53 25.74 0.15 11.37
N ASN A 54 26.05 1.12 10.49
CA ASN A 54 26.53 2.45 10.88
C ASN A 54 25.40 3.43 11.19
N ILE A 55 24.14 3.02 11.08
CA ILE A 55 22.96 3.83 11.42
C ILE A 55 22.40 3.33 12.76
N ASN A 56 22.16 4.25 13.69
CA ASN A 56 21.69 3.90 15.03
C ASN A 56 20.30 4.50 15.30
N LEU A 57 19.28 3.66 15.34
CA LEU A 57 17.89 4.09 15.53
C LEU A 57 17.31 3.59 16.86
N ASN A 58 16.39 4.37 17.40
CA ASN A 58 15.49 3.95 18.47
C ASN A 58 14.43 2.96 17.93
N PRO A 59 13.77 2.17 18.81
CA PRO A 59 12.68 1.29 18.39
C PRO A 59 11.50 2.01 17.72
N ASP A 60 11.30 3.30 18.00
CA ASP A 60 10.28 4.12 17.33
C ASP A 60 10.73 4.64 15.95
N GLY A 61 11.87 4.18 15.44
CA GLY A 61 12.41 4.57 14.13
C GLY A 61 13.03 5.96 14.09
N SER A 62 13.15 6.66 15.23
CA SER A 62 13.86 7.93 15.33
C SER A 62 15.38 7.72 15.46
N PRO A 63 16.22 8.70 15.05
CA PRO A 63 17.66 8.67 15.30
C PRO A 63 18.00 8.55 16.80
N LYS A 64 18.95 7.68 17.16
CA LYS A 64 19.41 7.51 18.55
C LYS A 64 20.46 8.56 18.95
N SER A 65 21.12 9.16 17.98
CA SER A 65 22.11 10.20 18.17
C SER A 65 21.78 11.44 17.33
N ASP A 66 22.29 12.61 17.73
CA ASP A 66 22.20 13.84 16.94
C ASP A 66 23.14 13.84 15.72
N MET A 67 23.66 12.67 15.32
CA MET A 67 24.44 12.55 14.10
C MET A 67 23.55 12.84 12.89
N GLU A 68 23.93 13.84 12.12
CA GLU A 68 23.24 14.28 10.90
C GLU A 68 22.98 13.10 9.92
N VAL A 69 23.86 12.09 9.93
CA VAL A 69 23.76 10.87 9.12
C VAL A 69 22.55 9.99 9.48
N ASP A 70 22.25 9.80 10.77
CA ASP A 70 21.10 8.99 11.21
C ASP A 70 19.78 9.67 10.80
N GLY A 71 19.71 10.99 11.00
CA GLY A 71 18.56 11.80 10.61
C GLY A 71 18.33 11.84 9.10
N ALA A 72 19.40 12.04 8.33
CA ALA A 72 19.35 12.01 6.87
C ALA A 72 18.86 10.65 6.34
N TYR A 73 19.36 9.56 6.92
CA TYR A 73 18.94 8.21 6.56
C TYR A 73 17.44 7.98 6.77
N VAL A 74 16.91 8.35 7.94
CA VAL A 74 15.47 8.21 8.25
C VAL A 74 14.62 9.03 7.28
N ALA A 75 15.05 10.24 6.94
CA ALA A 75 14.35 11.12 6.01
C ALA A 75 14.34 10.54 4.58
N GLU A 76 15.48 10.09 4.07
CA GLU A 76 15.61 9.46 2.76
C GLU A 76 14.75 8.19 2.66
N PHE A 77 14.82 7.33 3.68
CA PHE A 77 14.02 6.11 3.71
C PHE A 77 12.52 6.40 3.75
N SER A 78 12.09 7.36 4.58
CA SER A 78 10.69 7.80 4.64
C SER A 78 10.21 8.37 3.30
N GLY A 79 11.06 9.10 2.58
CA GLY A 79 10.76 9.60 1.23
C GLY A 79 10.60 8.47 0.19
N ALA A 80 11.49 7.48 0.23
CA ALA A 80 11.40 6.29 -0.63
C ALA A 80 10.12 5.49 -0.35
N MET A 81 9.80 5.27 0.93
CA MET A 81 8.58 4.57 1.34
C MET A 81 7.32 5.35 0.96
N ARG A 82 7.30 6.67 1.11
CA ARG A 82 6.19 7.51 0.65
C ARG A 82 5.94 7.34 -0.84
N THR A 83 6.99 7.37 -1.64
CA THR A 83 6.90 7.14 -3.09
C THR A 83 6.36 5.74 -3.39
N ALA A 84 6.89 4.72 -2.72
CA ALA A 84 6.50 3.33 -2.92
C ALA A 84 5.01 3.09 -2.55
N PHE A 85 4.58 3.52 -1.38
CA PHE A 85 3.19 3.33 -0.93
C PHE A 85 2.20 4.16 -1.73
N ASN A 86 2.50 5.42 -2.04
CA ASN A 86 1.62 6.20 -2.92
C ASN A 86 1.53 5.57 -4.32
N GLY A 87 2.63 4.99 -4.80
CA GLY A 87 2.66 4.24 -6.06
C GLY A 87 1.75 3.00 -6.06
N ILE A 88 1.61 2.28 -4.94
CA ILE A 88 0.68 1.14 -4.83
C ILE A 88 -0.74 1.55 -5.18
N PHE A 89 -1.16 2.74 -4.76
CA PHE A 89 -2.56 3.17 -4.89
C PHE A 89 -2.76 4.25 -5.97
N ASN A 90 -1.69 4.69 -6.64
CA ASN A 90 -1.70 5.87 -7.52
C ASN A 90 -2.32 7.10 -6.83
N GLY A 91 -2.03 7.29 -5.53
CA GLY A 91 -2.63 8.34 -4.73
C GLY A 91 -1.89 8.61 -3.43
N ASP A 92 -2.20 9.74 -2.81
CA ASP A 92 -1.56 10.18 -1.57
C ASP A 92 -2.15 9.46 -0.36
N VAL A 93 -1.61 8.28 -0.04
CA VAL A 93 -2.10 7.43 1.06
C VAL A 93 -1.12 7.30 2.22
N TYR A 94 0.16 7.60 1.99
CA TYR A 94 1.22 7.34 2.96
C TYR A 94 0.92 7.98 4.32
N ASP A 95 0.55 9.25 4.35
CA ASP A 95 0.30 9.95 5.62
C ASP A 95 -0.91 9.38 6.35
N THR A 96 -1.95 8.96 5.63
CA THR A 96 -3.14 8.32 6.21
C THR A 96 -2.80 6.96 6.82
N ILE A 97 -1.91 6.21 6.17
CA ILE A 97 -1.50 4.87 6.61
C ILE A 97 -0.57 4.96 7.83
N PHE A 98 0.47 5.80 7.76
CA PHE A 98 1.52 5.84 8.78
C PHE A 98 1.25 6.86 9.89
N ASP A 99 0.34 7.82 9.69
CA ASP A 99 -0.14 8.75 10.72
C ASP A 99 1.01 9.44 11.49
N GLY A 100 1.97 9.96 10.72
CA GLY A 100 3.16 10.63 11.24
C GLY A 100 4.25 9.71 11.80
N GLN A 101 4.01 8.39 11.87
CA GLN A 101 5.02 7.44 12.34
C GLN A 101 6.08 7.18 11.26
N SER A 102 7.30 6.90 11.72
CA SER A 102 8.36 6.37 10.86
C SER A 102 7.96 4.97 10.37
N PRO A 103 8.09 4.64 9.07
CA PRO A 103 7.89 3.27 8.59
C PRO A 103 8.86 2.27 9.24
N LEU A 104 9.95 2.77 9.83
CA LEU A 104 10.97 2.02 10.58
C LEU A 104 10.61 1.78 12.05
N CYS A 105 9.46 2.27 12.53
CA CYS A 105 8.97 1.89 13.85
C CYS A 105 8.93 0.36 13.98
N ILE A 106 9.50 -0.19 15.04
CA ILE A 106 9.45 -1.62 15.34
C ILE A 106 8.23 -1.89 16.22
N VAL A 107 7.27 -2.63 15.68
CA VAL A 107 6.05 -3.04 16.39
C VAL A 107 6.03 -4.56 16.47
N LYS A 108 6.08 -5.11 17.69
CA LYS A 108 6.12 -6.57 17.94
C LYS A 108 7.25 -7.30 17.19
N GLY A 109 8.42 -6.66 17.07
CA GLY A 109 9.63 -7.26 16.49
C GLY A 109 9.75 -7.20 14.97
N ARG A 110 8.86 -6.47 14.29
CA ARG A 110 8.92 -6.21 12.84
C ARG A 110 8.81 -4.72 12.54
N TYR A 111 9.28 -4.28 11.38
CA TYR A 111 9.09 -2.90 10.95
C TYR A 111 7.61 -2.64 10.65
N LEU A 112 7.17 -1.40 10.87
CA LEU A 112 5.79 -0.99 10.66
C LEU A 112 5.38 -1.17 9.20
N PHE A 113 6.24 -0.82 8.25
CA PHE A 113 5.96 -0.97 6.82
C PHE A 113 5.68 -2.43 6.43
N GLU A 114 6.35 -3.40 7.05
CA GLU A 114 6.14 -4.84 6.77
C GLU A 114 4.73 -5.25 7.17
N GLY A 115 4.28 -4.76 8.32
CA GLY A 115 2.92 -5.01 8.79
C GLY A 115 1.84 -4.37 7.91
N VAL A 116 2.11 -3.20 7.36
CA VAL A 116 1.20 -2.57 6.39
C VAL A 116 1.13 -3.39 5.11
N LEU A 117 2.27 -3.81 4.55
CA LEU A 117 2.30 -4.62 3.32
C LEU A 117 1.56 -5.95 3.48
N GLU A 118 1.72 -6.61 4.63
CA GLU A 118 0.97 -7.83 4.96
C GLU A 118 -0.54 -7.58 4.99
N ALA A 119 -0.99 -6.53 5.69
CA ALA A 119 -2.41 -6.20 5.77
C ALA A 119 -3.02 -5.88 4.39
N ILE A 120 -2.29 -5.16 3.54
CA ILE A 120 -2.72 -4.88 2.16
C ILE A 120 -2.87 -6.19 1.36
N LEU A 121 -1.93 -7.12 1.49
CA LEU A 121 -2.02 -8.42 0.83
C LEU A 121 -3.19 -9.27 1.32
N GLU A 122 -3.51 -9.23 2.61
CA GLU A 122 -4.67 -9.94 3.16
C GLU A 122 -5.99 -9.45 2.57
N ILE A 123 -6.07 -8.17 2.21
CA ILE A 123 -7.24 -7.59 1.53
C ILE A 123 -7.28 -7.99 0.05
N ILE A 124 -6.15 -7.88 -0.66
CA ILE A 124 -6.11 -8.08 -2.12
C ILE A 124 -6.27 -9.56 -2.50
N LYS A 125 -5.63 -10.49 -1.78
CA LYS A 125 -5.66 -11.93 -2.12
C LYS A 125 -7.07 -12.49 -2.36
N PRO A 126 -8.04 -12.38 -1.44
CA PRO A 126 -9.37 -12.93 -1.64
C PRO A 126 -10.12 -12.24 -2.79
N ALA A 127 -10.00 -10.92 -2.93
CA ALA A 127 -10.65 -10.18 -4.01
C ALA A 127 -10.17 -10.63 -5.40
N VAL A 128 -8.89 -10.94 -5.53
CA VAL A 128 -8.30 -11.46 -6.77
C VAL A 128 -8.74 -12.89 -7.04
N GLU A 129 -8.84 -13.75 -6.03
CA GLU A 129 -9.37 -15.10 -6.18
C GLU A 129 -10.83 -15.07 -6.64
N GLU A 130 -11.63 -14.14 -6.14
CA GLU A 130 -13.00 -13.91 -6.57
C GLU A 130 -13.05 -13.39 -8.01
N TYR A 131 -12.29 -12.35 -8.33
CA TYR A 131 -12.16 -11.81 -9.69
C TYR A 131 -11.81 -12.91 -10.70
N ASN A 132 -10.83 -13.77 -10.39
CA ASN A 132 -10.44 -14.86 -11.27
C ASN A 132 -11.58 -15.87 -11.51
N LYS A 133 -12.39 -16.17 -10.49
CA LYS A 133 -13.57 -17.05 -10.62
C LYS A 133 -14.66 -16.39 -11.47
N GLU A 134 -14.89 -15.10 -11.30
CA GLU A 134 -15.89 -14.36 -12.09
C GLU A 134 -15.46 -14.20 -13.54
N ASN A 135 -14.19 -13.89 -13.80
CA ASN A 135 -13.66 -13.74 -15.15
C ASN A 135 -13.78 -15.05 -15.95
N GLN A 136 -13.55 -16.21 -15.31
CA GLN A 136 -13.80 -17.52 -15.93
C GLN A 136 -15.27 -17.71 -16.32
N LYS A 137 -16.22 -17.26 -15.50
CA LYS A 137 -17.67 -17.31 -15.82
C LYS A 137 -18.02 -16.35 -16.97
N MET A 138 -17.48 -15.14 -16.96
CA MET A 138 -17.74 -14.12 -17.98
C MET A 138 -17.18 -14.54 -19.34
N MET A 139 -15.95 -15.08 -19.40
CA MET A 139 -15.39 -15.66 -20.62
C MET A 139 -16.27 -16.80 -21.18
N GLY A 140 -16.82 -17.64 -20.30
CA GLY A 140 -17.77 -18.68 -20.69
C GLY A 140 -19.04 -18.11 -21.34
N LYS A 141 -19.59 -17.01 -20.79
CA LYS A 141 -20.76 -16.32 -21.33
C LYS A 141 -20.50 -15.69 -22.71
N TYR A 142 -19.36 -15.00 -22.87
CA TYR A 142 -18.97 -14.43 -24.18
C TYR A 142 -18.77 -15.51 -25.25
N LEU A 143 -18.20 -16.67 -24.89
CA LEU A 143 -18.01 -17.77 -25.83
C LEU A 143 -19.32 -18.50 -26.17
N SER A 144 -20.29 -18.59 -25.24
CA SER A 144 -21.62 -19.13 -25.53
C SER A 144 -22.47 -18.19 -26.38
N ASP A 145 -22.27 -16.87 -26.27
CA ASP A 145 -22.96 -15.88 -27.11
C ASP A 145 -22.42 -15.85 -28.56
N LEU A 146 -21.31 -16.56 -28.83
CA LEU A 146 -20.67 -16.72 -30.15
C LEU A 146 -20.95 -18.07 -30.82
N SER A 147 -21.62 -19.01 -30.14
CA SER A 147 -21.97 -20.36 -30.62
C SER A 147 -23.44 -20.50 -30.97
#